data_AF-A0A392MTY6-F1
#
_entry.id   AF-A0A392MTY6-F1
#
_cell.length_a   1.000
_cell.length_b   1.000
_cell.length_c   1.000
_cell.angle_alpha   90.00
_cell.angle_beta   90.00
_cell.angle_gamma   90.00
#
_symmetry.space_group_name_H-M   'P 1'
#
loop_
_entity.id
_entity.type
_entity.pdbx_description
1 polymer ?
#
loop_
_entity_poly.entity_id
_entity_poly.type
_entity_poly.pdbx_seq_one_letter_code
_entity_poly.pdbx_strand_id
1 'polypeptide(L)' 'MGLVSQEPSLFATSIKENIIFGKEDATEDEIVEAARICNAHDFISLLPQGYNTQ' A
#
# COMPACT_ATOMS: atom_id res chain seq x y z
N MET A 1 -1.12 -17.74 0.28
CA MET A 1 -1.12 -17.53 1.75
C MET A 1 -0.43 -16.20 2.01
N GLY A 2 -1.10 -15.26 2.68
CA GLY A 2 -0.48 -14.00 3.11
C GLY A 2 0.16 -14.18 4.48
N LEU A 3 1.35 -13.64 4.69
CA LEU A 3 2.06 -13.67 5.97
C LEU A 3 2.21 -12.23 6.47
N VAL A 4 1.84 -12.00 7.72
CA VAL A 4 2.05 -10.71 8.40
C VAL A 4 3.10 -10.91 9.47
N SER A 5 4.23 -10.20 9.35
CA SER A 5 5.29 -10.20 10.35
C SER A 5 4.86 -9.39 11.58
N GLN A 6 5.31 -9.80 12.77
CA GLN A 6 5.14 -9.03 14.01
C GLN A 6 5.88 -7.68 13.95
N GLU A 7 6.99 -7.64 13.21
CA GLU A 7 7.73 -6.43 12.87
C GLU A 7 7.51 -6.14 11.37
N PRO A 8 6.52 -5.31 11.02
CA PRO A 8 6.29 -4.95 9.63
C PRO A 8 7.47 -4.12 9.11
N SER A 9 8.02 -4.54 7.98
CA SER A 9 9.09 -3.81 7.29
C SER A 9 8.51 -3.09 6.08
N LEU A 10 8.91 -1.84 5.89
CA LEU A 10 8.64 -1.06 4.69
C LEU A 10 9.92 -0.93 3.87
N PHE A 11 9.79 -0.99 2.55
CA PHE A 11 10.87 -0.61 1.65
C PHE A 11 10.96 0.93 1.59
N ALA A 12 12.17 1.45 1.40
CA ALA A 12 12.43 2.88 1.20
C ALA A 12 12.01 3.32 -0.21
N THR A 13 10.71 3.27 -0.47
CA THR A 13 10.03 3.46 -1.76
C THR A 13 8.61 3.96 -1.49
N SER A 14 7.81 4.26 -2.52
CA SER A 14 6.47 4.80 -2.32
C SER A 14 5.51 3.83 -1.60
N ILE A 15 4.44 4.38 -1.00
CA ILE A 15 3.34 3.59 -0.43
C ILE A 15 2.76 2.62 -1.47
N LYS A 16 2.56 3.09 -2.71
CA LYS A 16 2.10 2.27 -3.83
C LYS A 16 2.98 1.05 -4.05
N GLU A 17 4.29 1.26 -4.14
CA GLU A 17 5.26 0.20 -4.38
C GLU A 17 5.34 -0.80 -3.20
N ASN A 18 5.16 -0.31 -1.96
CA ASN A 18 5.02 -1.20 -0.80
C ASN A 18 3.76 -2.09 -0.88
N ILE A 19 2.64 -1.59 -1.45
CA ILE A 19 1.42 -2.40 -1.65
C ILE A 19 1.57 -3.38 -2.82
N ILE A 20 2.14 -2.93 -3.96
CA ILE A 20 2.40 -3.77 -5.15
C ILE A 20 3.31 -4.94 -4.81
N PHE A 21 4.20 -4.82 -3.82
CA PHE A 21 5.05 -5.93 -3.40
C PHE A 21 4.24 -7.19 -2.98
N GLY A 22 3.00 -7.03 -2.54
CA GLY A 22 2.11 -8.16 -2.24
C GLY A 22 1.50 -8.84 -3.48
N LYS A 23 1.49 -8.14 -4.62
CA LYS A 23 0.97 -8.59 -5.92
C LYS A 23 1.56 -7.71 -7.05
N GLU A 24 2.63 -8.17 -7.70
CA GLU A 24 3.42 -7.37 -8.65
C GLU A 24 2.62 -6.88 -9.88
N ASP A 25 1.56 -7.59 -10.24
CA ASP A 25 0.66 -7.29 -11.37
C ASP A 25 -0.63 -6.58 -10.93
N ALA A 26 -0.68 -6.06 -9.70
CA ALA A 26 -1.86 -5.36 -9.20
C ALA A 26 -2.18 -4.10 -10.02
N THR A 27 -3.46 -3.95 -10.38
CA THR A 27 -3.94 -2.71 -11.00
C THR A 27 -4.08 -1.59 -9.96
N GLU A 28 -4.18 -0.34 -10.41
CA GLU A 28 -4.45 0.80 -9.51
C GLU A 28 -5.72 0.60 -8.68
N ASP A 29 -6.78 0.05 -9.28
CA ASP A 29 -8.03 -0.23 -8.59
C ASP A 29 -7.84 -1.28 -7.49
N GLU A 30 -7.05 -2.32 -7.74
CA GLU A 30 -6.73 -3.35 -6.75
C GLU A 30 -5.87 -2.80 -5.61
N ILE A 31 -4.93 -1.90 -5.90
CA ILE A 31 -4.11 -1.21 -4.89
C ILE A 31 -4.99 -0.35 -3.98
N VAL A 32 -5.90 0.42 -4.58
CA VAL A 32 -6.84 1.28 -3.85
C VAL A 32 -7.79 0.43 -3.00
N GLU A 33 -8.30 -0.66 -3.55
CA GLU A 33 -9.19 -1.56 -2.83
C GLU A 33 -8.49 -2.27 -1.66
N ALA A 34 -7.26 -2.75 -1.86
CA ALA A 34 -6.44 -3.31 -0.78
C ALA A 34 -6.22 -2.28 0.33
N ALA A 35 -5.93 -1.03 -0.03
CA ALA A 35 -5.78 0.05 0.95
C ALA A 35 -7.09 0.38 1.68
N ARG A 36 -8.26 0.26 1.04
CA ARG A 36 -9.57 0.43 1.70
C ARG A 36 -9.85 -0.70 2.68
N ILE A 37 -9.63 -1.95 2.28
CA ILE A 37 -9.81 -3.14 3.14
C ILE A 37 -8.90 -3.05 4.37
N CYS A 38 -7.69 -2.52 4.21
CA CYS A 38 -6.74 -2.27 5.31
C CYS A 38 -6.99 -0.98 6.10
N ASN A 39 -8.07 -0.23 5.81
CA ASN A 39 -8.39 1.05 6.45
C ASN A 39 -7.26 2.11 6.33
N ALA A 40 -6.48 2.05 5.25
CA ALA A 40 -5.36 2.94 4.98
C ALA A 40 -5.69 4.00 3.91
N HIS A 41 -6.66 3.73 3.03
CA HIS A 41 -6.99 4.60 1.89
C HIS A 41 -7.24 6.06 2.28
N ASP A 42 -8.04 6.29 3.32
CA ASP A 42 -8.41 7.66 3.73
C ASP A 42 -7.20 8.44 4.22
N PHE A 43 -6.34 7.81 5.04
CA PHE A 43 -5.09 8.40 5.48
C PHE A 43 -4.15 8.70 4.32
N ILE A 44 -3.95 7.73 3.42
CA ILE A 44 -3.08 7.90 2.24
C ILE A 44 -3.58 9.05 1.37
N SER A 45 -4.89 9.13 1.14
CA SER A 45 -5.52 10.15 0.30
C SER A 45 -5.40 11.57 0.85
N LEU A 46 -5.14 11.72 2.15
CA LEU A 46 -4.89 13.01 2.80
C LEU A 46 -3.42 13.47 2.68
N LEU A 47 -2.51 12.59 2.27
CA LEU A 47 -1.11 12.96 2.07
C LEU A 47 -0.97 13.83 0.81
N PRO A 48 -0.09 14.84 0.79
CA PRO A 48 0.09 15.72 -0.36
C PRO A 48 0.44 14.99 -1.67
N GLN A 49 1.10 13.83 -1.57
CA GLN A 49 1.49 13.00 -2.72
C GLN A 49 0.68 11.71 -2.82
N GLY A 50 -0.30 11.50 -1.93
CA GLY A 50 -1.13 10.31 -1.91
C GLY A 50 -0.31 9.02 -1.85
N TYR A 51 -0.64 8.07 -2.72
CA TYR A 51 0.04 6.79 -2.89
C TYR A 51 1.51 6.91 -3.36
N ASN A 52 1.93 8.07 -3.90
CA ASN A 52 3.30 8.30 -4.32
C ASN A 52 4.21 8.83 -3.19
N THR A 53 3.69 9.00 -1.98
CA THR A 53 4.47 9.40 -0.80
C THR A 53 5.51 8.33 -0.45
N GLN A 54 6.73 8.74 -0.11
CA GLN A 54 7.84 7.89 0.37
C GLN A 54 8.05 8.07 1.88
#